data_AF-A0A511MA01-F1
#
_entry.id   AF-A0A511MA01-F1
#
_cell.length_a   1.000
_cell.length_b   1.000
_cell.length_c   1.000
_cell.angle_alpha   90.00
_cell.angle_beta   90.00
_cell.angle_gamma   90.00
#
_symmetry.space_group_name_H-M   'P 1'
#
loop_
_entity.id
_entity.type
_entity.pdbx_description
1 polymer ?
#
loop_
_entity_poly.entity_id
_entity_poly.type
_entity_poly.pdbx_seq_one_letter_code
_entity_poly.pdbx_strand_id
1 'polypeptide(L)'
;MGKKSPKQTVASAQAILEQLESFGGEFDRMHWADVEIRKAVDRYPDKRNILYHCFSPDLMRATHELMGEELVFRAHCRELLERVATGRSTKPGTAVEVALACMENSLKAPLSTAAAGLYMRMWKQAEFGFSQQFEGVADDLQYYEAIAGSEIDELERVSRVKLAVADRVLHDIECDGIHWGERVDCEFADKPVKAAA
;
A
#
# COMPACT_ATOMS: atom_id res chain seq x y z
N MET A 1 -4.65 50.04 4.38
CA MET A 1 -5.10 48.71 3.90
C MET A 1 -4.61 48.53 2.46
N GLY A 2 -3.46 47.86 2.27
CA GLY A 2 -2.88 47.64 0.95
C GLY A 2 -3.63 46.54 0.21
N LYS A 3 -4.28 46.87 -0.92
CA LYS A 3 -4.89 45.86 -1.80
C LYS A 3 -3.77 44.99 -2.39
N LYS A 4 -3.83 43.67 -2.12
CA LYS A 4 -2.93 42.69 -2.74
C LYS A 4 -3.07 42.77 -4.26
N SER A 5 -1.95 42.67 -4.98
CA SER A 5 -1.97 42.73 -6.44
C SER A 5 -2.65 41.47 -7.03
N PRO A 6 -3.25 41.55 -8.23
CA PRO A 6 -3.90 40.40 -8.86
C PRO A 6 -3.03 39.14 -8.94
N LYS A 7 -1.70 39.29 -9.11
CA LYS A 7 -0.73 38.19 -9.10
C LYS A 7 -0.58 37.52 -7.74
N GLN A 8 -0.68 38.27 -6.64
CA GLN A 8 -0.61 37.74 -5.27
C GLN A 8 -1.90 36.97 -4.89
N THR A 9 -3.06 37.39 -5.41
CA THR A 9 -4.34 36.73 -5.15
C THR A 9 -4.47 35.39 -5.88
N VAL A 10 -3.98 35.29 -7.13
CA VAL A 10 -3.98 34.04 -7.90
C VAL A 10 -3.02 33.01 -7.29
N ALA A 11 -1.83 33.43 -6.88
CA ALA A 11 -0.88 32.54 -6.20
C ALA A 11 -1.43 31.94 -4.89
N SER A 12 -2.21 32.71 -4.12
CA SER A 12 -2.86 32.20 -2.90
C SER A 12 -4.05 31.29 -3.16
N ALA A 13 -4.83 31.51 -4.24
CA ALA A 13 -5.94 30.64 -4.58
C ALA A 13 -5.45 29.29 -5.13
N GLN A 14 -4.38 29.31 -5.91
CA GLN A 14 -3.75 28.09 -6.42
C GLN A 14 -3.15 27.24 -5.29
N ALA A 15 -2.46 27.86 -4.32
CA ALA A 15 -1.95 27.14 -3.15
C ALA A 15 -3.07 26.52 -2.28
N ILE A 16 -4.23 27.19 -2.18
CA ILE A 16 -5.40 26.63 -1.47
C ILE A 16 -6.01 25.45 -2.24
N LEU A 17 -6.10 25.53 -3.56
CA LEU A 17 -6.58 24.42 -4.39
C LEU A 17 -5.63 23.22 -4.33
N GLU A 18 -4.32 23.44 -4.44
CA GLU A 18 -3.30 22.40 -4.29
C GLU A 18 -3.37 21.75 -2.90
N GLN A 19 -3.61 22.53 -1.83
CA GLN A 19 -3.85 21.97 -0.49
C GLN A 19 -5.13 21.14 -0.43
N LEU A 20 -6.25 21.65 -0.96
CA LEU A 20 -7.53 20.93 -0.94
C LEU A 20 -7.48 19.63 -1.75
N GLU A 21 -6.82 19.63 -2.91
CA GLU A 21 -6.59 18.45 -3.74
C GLU A 21 -5.69 17.44 -3.03
N SER A 22 -4.62 17.92 -2.38
CA SER A 22 -3.75 17.07 -1.55
C SER A 22 -4.48 16.45 -0.36
N PHE A 23 -5.40 17.19 0.29
CA PHE A 23 -6.22 16.66 1.36
C PHE A 23 -7.25 15.64 0.84
N GLY A 24 -7.84 15.90 -0.33
CA GLY A 24 -8.77 14.97 -0.98
C GLY A 24 -8.16 13.59 -1.21
N GLY A 25 -6.97 13.54 -1.80
CA GLY A 25 -6.26 12.29 -2.04
C GLY A 25 -5.88 11.53 -0.76
N GLU A 26 -5.61 12.23 0.35
CA GLU A 26 -5.33 11.58 1.63
C GLU A 26 -6.58 10.95 2.25
N PHE A 27 -7.73 11.63 2.18
CA PHE A 27 -8.99 11.08 2.67
C PHE A 27 -9.45 9.88 1.86
N ASP A 28 -9.26 9.90 0.54
CA ASP A 28 -9.56 8.76 -0.33
C ASP A 28 -8.70 7.54 0.04
N ARG A 29 -7.40 7.74 0.26
CA ARG A 29 -6.51 6.66 0.72
C ARG A 29 -6.90 6.11 2.08
N MET A 30 -7.26 6.98 3.03
CA MET A 30 -7.77 6.56 4.33
C MET A 30 -9.03 5.69 4.19
N HIS A 31 -9.97 6.09 3.32
CA HIS A 31 -11.16 5.31 3.04
C HIS A 31 -10.82 3.95 2.40
N TRP A 32 -9.94 3.93 1.41
CA TRP A 32 -9.52 2.68 0.75
C TRP A 32 -8.82 1.73 1.72
N ALA A 33 -7.94 2.25 2.57
CA ALA A 33 -7.28 1.48 3.62
C ALA A 33 -8.27 0.87 4.61
N ASP A 34 -9.26 1.65 5.10
CA ASP A 34 -10.31 1.13 5.99
C ASP A 34 -11.08 -0.03 5.36
N VAL A 35 -11.43 0.09 4.08
CA VAL A 35 -12.11 -0.98 3.34
C VAL A 35 -11.24 -2.24 3.22
N GLU A 36 -9.95 -2.11 2.93
CA GLU A 36 -9.05 -3.28 2.87
C GLU A 36 -8.78 -3.88 4.26
N ILE A 37 -8.71 -3.06 5.31
CA ILE A 37 -8.61 -3.54 6.71
C ILE A 37 -9.84 -4.39 7.05
N ARG A 38 -11.05 -3.92 6.75
CA ARG A 38 -12.28 -4.69 6.99
C ARG A 38 -12.26 -6.04 6.25
N LYS A 39 -11.89 -6.05 4.98
CA LYS A 39 -11.73 -7.29 4.21
C LYS A 39 -10.67 -8.22 4.82
N ALA A 40 -9.58 -7.68 5.34
CA ALA A 40 -8.55 -8.46 6.01
C ALA A 40 -9.06 -9.04 7.35
N VAL A 41 -9.84 -8.26 8.11
CA VAL A 41 -10.49 -8.74 9.34
C VAL A 41 -11.49 -9.86 9.05
N ASP A 42 -12.26 -9.76 7.97
CA ASP A 42 -13.18 -10.82 7.56
C ASP A 42 -12.42 -12.12 7.20
N ARG A 43 -11.24 -12.00 6.59
CA ARG A 43 -10.37 -13.13 6.24
C ARG A 43 -9.62 -13.71 7.44
N TYR A 44 -9.23 -12.86 8.39
CA TYR A 44 -8.43 -13.21 9.57
C TYR A 44 -9.11 -12.71 10.85
N PRO A 45 -10.25 -13.30 11.24
CA PRO A 45 -11.01 -12.85 12.41
C PRO A 45 -10.18 -12.87 13.70
N ASP A 46 -9.29 -13.86 13.84
CA ASP A 46 -8.39 -14.04 14.99
C ASP A 46 -7.31 -12.93 15.07
N LYS A 47 -7.15 -12.16 14.00
CA LYS A 47 -6.20 -11.03 13.89
C LYS A 47 -6.93 -9.68 13.85
N ARG A 48 -8.23 -9.66 14.13
CA ARG A 48 -9.06 -8.45 14.05
C ARG A 48 -8.43 -7.25 14.74
N ASN A 49 -7.95 -7.44 15.97
CA ASN A 49 -7.47 -6.35 16.80
C ASN A 49 -6.18 -5.74 16.24
N ILE A 50 -5.17 -6.55 15.91
CA ILE A 50 -3.96 -6.04 15.27
C ILE A 50 -4.23 -5.43 13.89
N LEU A 51 -5.14 -6.01 13.10
CA LEU A 51 -5.47 -5.51 11.76
C LEU A 51 -6.18 -4.16 11.79
N TYR A 52 -7.05 -3.92 12.78
CA TYR A 52 -7.70 -2.63 12.96
C TYR A 52 -6.68 -1.48 13.11
N HIS A 53 -5.58 -1.74 13.80
CA HIS A 53 -4.52 -0.77 14.04
C HIS A 53 -3.54 -0.59 12.87
N CYS A 54 -3.70 -1.33 11.76
CA CYS A 54 -2.79 -1.24 10.63
C CYS A 54 -2.89 0.07 9.83
N PHE A 55 -3.97 0.86 9.97
CA PHE A 55 -4.00 2.20 9.39
C PHE A 55 -3.08 3.13 10.17
N SER A 56 -1.81 3.18 9.75
CA SER A 56 -0.81 4.10 10.29
C SER A 56 0.06 4.65 9.16
N PRO A 57 0.59 5.88 9.32
CA PRO A 57 1.46 6.49 8.33
C PRO A 57 2.79 5.74 8.14
N ASP A 58 3.24 4.96 9.12
CA ASP A 58 4.47 4.19 9.00
C ASP A 58 4.27 2.86 8.26
N LEU A 59 3.10 2.23 8.42
CA LEU A 59 2.79 0.96 7.78
C LEU A 59 2.25 1.15 6.34
N MET A 60 1.23 1.99 6.15
CA MET A 60 0.45 2.07 4.90
C MET A 60 0.75 3.31 4.03
N ARG A 61 1.92 3.94 4.22
CA ARG A 61 2.32 5.09 3.41
C ARG A 61 2.55 4.71 1.95
N ALA A 62 1.95 5.50 1.06
CA ALA A 62 2.27 5.49 -0.35
C ALA A 62 3.75 5.81 -0.59
N THR A 63 4.45 4.98 -1.36
CA THR A 63 5.87 5.16 -1.69
C THR A 63 6.12 5.61 -3.13
N HIS A 64 5.05 5.76 -3.91
CA HIS A 64 5.10 6.15 -5.32
C HIS A 64 3.87 6.97 -5.70
N GLU A 65 4.00 7.92 -6.64
CA GLU A 65 2.92 8.84 -7.04
C GLU A 65 1.67 8.13 -7.57
N LEU A 66 1.86 7.08 -8.39
CA LEU A 66 0.76 6.22 -8.88
C LEU A 66 -0.01 5.46 -7.77
N MET A 67 0.45 5.48 -6.52
CA MET A 67 -0.37 5.03 -5.39
C MET A 67 -1.42 6.09 -4.96
N GLY A 68 -1.57 7.18 -5.73
CA GLY A 68 -2.79 7.99 -5.72
C GLY A 68 -3.97 7.30 -6.42
N GLU A 69 -3.72 6.26 -7.22
CA GLU A 69 -4.77 5.49 -7.89
C GLU A 69 -5.32 4.40 -6.97
N GLU A 70 -6.65 4.30 -6.88
CA GLU A 70 -7.35 3.41 -5.95
C GLU A 70 -6.88 1.96 -6.04
N LEU A 71 -6.82 1.42 -7.27
CA LEU A 71 -6.44 0.03 -7.50
C LEU A 71 -5.02 -0.26 -7.01
N VAL A 72 -4.09 0.66 -7.29
CA VAL A 72 -2.66 0.53 -6.93
C VAL A 72 -2.49 0.57 -5.42
N PHE A 73 -3.12 1.54 -4.76
CA PHE A 73 -3.03 1.69 -3.31
C PHE A 73 -3.68 0.54 -2.56
N ARG A 74 -4.87 0.09 -2.99
CA ARG A 74 -5.56 -1.06 -2.38
C ARG A 74 -4.73 -2.33 -2.45
N ALA A 75 -4.11 -2.62 -3.59
CA ALA A 75 -3.24 -3.79 -3.73
C ALA A 75 -2.01 -3.72 -2.80
N HIS A 76 -1.42 -2.53 -2.66
CA HIS A 76 -0.33 -2.29 -1.70
C HIS A 76 -0.78 -2.57 -0.26
N CYS A 77 -1.93 -2.04 0.16
CA CYS A 77 -2.51 -2.28 1.48
C CYS A 77 -2.81 -3.77 1.72
N ARG A 78 -3.40 -4.46 0.73
CA ARG A 78 -3.75 -5.89 0.81
C ARG A 78 -2.55 -6.75 1.15
N GLU A 79 -1.42 -6.54 0.47
CA GLU A 79 -0.20 -7.31 0.72
C GLU A 79 0.38 -7.02 2.11
N LEU A 80 0.36 -5.76 2.56
CA LEU A 80 0.83 -5.42 3.90
C LEU A 80 -0.03 -6.02 5.01
N LEU A 81 -1.36 -5.97 4.87
CA LEU A 81 -2.31 -6.58 5.81
C LEU A 81 -2.12 -8.09 5.87
N GLU A 82 -1.94 -8.73 4.72
CA GLU A 82 -1.65 -10.15 4.61
C GLU A 82 -0.34 -10.50 5.33
N ARG A 83 0.72 -9.68 5.20
CA ARG A 83 1.98 -9.88 5.92
C ARG A 83 1.80 -9.73 7.43
N VAL A 84 1.07 -8.71 7.90
CA VAL A 84 0.77 -8.55 9.33
C VAL A 84 -0.01 -9.75 9.88
N ALA A 85 -1.09 -10.15 9.21
CA ALA A 85 -1.92 -11.27 9.65
C ALA A 85 -1.13 -12.60 9.75
N THR A 86 -0.17 -12.79 8.85
CA THR A 86 0.68 -13.99 8.77
C THR A 86 2.00 -13.89 9.52
N GLY A 87 2.26 -12.78 10.24
CA GLY A 87 3.51 -12.57 10.98
C GLY A 87 4.76 -12.42 10.11
N ARG A 88 4.60 -12.09 8.82
CA ARG A 88 5.70 -11.82 7.90
C ARG A 88 6.16 -10.37 8.01
N SER A 89 7.45 -10.14 7.76
CA SER A 89 8.03 -8.80 7.76
C SER A 89 7.34 -7.90 6.74
N THR A 90 6.93 -6.70 7.15
CA THR A 90 6.33 -5.66 6.31
C THR A 90 7.38 -4.84 5.55
N LYS A 91 8.62 -4.81 6.03
CA LYS A 91 9.72 -3.97 5.49
C LYS A 91 10.07 -4.17 4.01
N PRO A 92 10.19 -5.40 3.47
CA PRO A 92 10.56 -5.58 2.06
C PRO A 92 9.56 -4.93 1.12
N GLY A 93 10.00 -4.51 -0.07
CA GLY A 93 9.10 -3.95 -1.09
C GLY A 93 7.90 -4.85 -1.36
N THR A 94 6.71 -4.28 -1.53
CA THR A 94 5.51 -4.98 -1.97
C THR A 94 5.59 -5.30 -3.47
N ALA A 95 4.75 -6.20 -3.96
CA ALA A 95 4.65 -6.50 -5.38
C ALA A 95 4.31 -5.25 -6.19
N VAL A 96 3.42 -4.40 -5.68
CA VAL A 96 3.12 -3.10 -6.29
C VAL A 96 4.38 -2.24 -6.45
N GLU A 97 5.19 -2.12 -5.40
CA GLU A 97 6.42 -1.31 -5.45
C GLU A 97 7.42 -1.85 -6.47
N VAL A 98 7.58 -3.17 -6.53
CA VAL A 98 8.46 -3.81 -7.52
C VAL A 98 7.92 -3.62 -8.94
N ALA A 99 6.61 -3.78 -9.15
CA ALA A 99 5.98 -3.58 -10.46
C ALA A 99 6.13 -2.14 -10.96
N LEU A 100 5.93 -1.16 -10.07
CA LEU A 100 6.13 0.26 -10.39
C LEU A 100 7.59 0.55 -10.72
N ALA A 101 8.54 0.01 -9.95
CA ALA A 101 9.97 0.14 -10.27
C ALA A 101 10.31 -0.47 -11.65
N CYS A 102 9.76 -1.63 -12.01
CA CYS A 102 9.94 -2.22 -13.34
C CYS A 102 9.34 -1.31 -14.44
N MET A 103 8.14 -0.78 -14.22
CA MET A 103 7.47 0.14 -15.16
C MET A 103 8.32 1.40 -15.38
N GLU A 104 8.79 2.06 -14.33
CA GLU A 104 9.66 3.25 -14.44
C GLU A 104 10.95 2.96 -15.21
N ASN A 105 11.55 1.78 -15.01
CA ASN A 105 12.74 1.38 -15.73
C ASN A 105 12.44 1.10 -17.21
N SER A 106 11.28 0.55 -17.55
CA SER A 106 10.88 0.30 -18.94
C SER A 106 10.74 1.58 -19.78
N LEU A 107 10.44 2.72 -19.12
CA LEU A 107 10.37 4.03 -19.77
C LEU A 107 11.76 4.58 -20.17
N LYS A 108 12.83 4.03 -19.58
CA LYS A 108 14.23 4.48 -19.81
C LYS A 108 14.98 3.53 -20.73
N ALA A 109 14.72 2.24 -20.63
CA ALA A 109 15.33 1.22 -21.47
C ALA A 109 14.41 -0.01 -21.58
N PRO A 110 14.49 -0.78 -22.68
CA PRO A 110 13.79 -2.05 -22.78
C PRO A 110 14.14 -2.99 -21.61
N LEU A 111 13.13 -3.66 -21.07
CA LEU A 111 13.33 -4.66 -20.01
C LEU A 111 14.04 -5.90 -20.57
N SER A 112 14.91 -6.50 -19.76
CA SER A 112 15.40 -7.86 -20.02
C SER A 112 14.26 -8.87 -19.85
N THR A 113 14.44 -10.08 -20.38
CA THR A 113 13.49 -11.19 -20.20
C THR A 113 13.14 -11.42 -18.72
N ALA A 114 14.14 -11.42 -17.83
CA ALA A 114 13.93 -11.57 -16.39
C ALA A 114 13.17 -10.38 -15.78
N ALA A 115 13.46 -9.14 -16.18
CA ALA A 115 12.77 -7.97 -15.66
C ALA A 115 11.30 -7.88 -16.15
N ALA A 116 11.03 -8.30 -17.39
CA ALA A 116 9.67 -8.43 -17.91
C ALA A 116 8.90 -9.55 -17.18
N GLY A 117 9.53 -10.70 -16.96
CA GLY A 117 8.98 -11.79 -16.14
C GLY A 117 8.65 -11.36 -14.72
N LEU A 118 9.57 -10.62 -14.07
CA LEU A 118 9.34 -10.06 -12.73
C LEU A 118 8.14 -9.10 -12.71
N TYR A 119 8.05 -8.19 -13.69
CA TYR A 119 6.91 -7.26 -13.80
C TYR A 119 5.58 -8.03 -13.87
N MET A 120 5.50 -9.05 -14.72
CA MET A 120 4.29 -9.87 -14.87
C MET A 120 3.97 -10.68 -13.60
N ARG A 121 4.98 -11.23 -12.92
CA ARG A 121 4.81 -11.93 -11.64
C ARG A 121 4.25 -11.00 -10.58
N MET A 122 4.81 -9.79 -10.45
CA MET A 122 4.37 -8.80 -9.47
C MET A 122 2.98 -8.25 -9.81
N TRP A 123 2.64 -8.06 -11.08
CA TRP A 123 1.30 -7.71 -11.53
C TRP A 123 0.26 -8.75 -11.09
N LYS A 124 0.56 -10.03 -11.33
CA LYS A 124 -0.29 -11.14 -10.89
C LYS A 124 -0.42 -11.19 -9.36
N GLN A 125 0.69 -11.04 -8.63
CA GLN A 125 0.70 -11.07 -7.17
C GLN A 125 -0.04 -9.87 -6.54
N ALA A 126 0.00 -8.70 -7.17
CA ALA A 126 -0.76 -7.51 -6.75
C ALA A 126 -2.26 -7.65 -6.99
N GLU A 127 -2.70 -8.74 -7.65
CA GLU A 127 -4.11 -8.98 -7.98
C GLU A 127 -4.74 -7.83 -8.78
N PHE A 128 -3.98 -7.13 -9.62
CA PHE A 128 -4.51 -6.05 -10.46
C PHE A 128 -5.54 -6.52 -11.51
N GLY A 129 -5.76 -7.83 -11.57
CA GLY A 129 -6.57 -8.47 -12.58
C GLY A 129 -5.85 -8.48 -13.92
N PHE A 130 -6.09 -9.54 -14.67
CA PHE A 130 -6.02 -9.48 -16.11
C PHE A 130 -7.45 -9.18 -16.51
N SER A 131 -7.77 -7.94 -16.88
CA SER A 131 -9.07 -7.67 -17.51
C SER A 131 -9.19 -8.57 -18.75
N GLN A 132 -10.39 -8.76 -19.29
CA GLN A 132 -10.58 -9.57 -20.51
C GLN A 132 -9.75 -9.08 -21.72
N GLN A 133 -9.14 -7.89 -21.64
CA GLN A 133 -8.20 -7.36 -22.62
C GLN A 133 -6.79 -7.97 -22.51
N PHE A 134 -6.53 -8.77 -21.49
CA PHE A 134 -5.25 -9.42 -21.18
C PHE A 134 -5.35 -10.96 -21.16
N GLU A 135 -6.34 -11.54 -21.86
CA GLU A 135 -6.32 -12.97 -22.19
C GLU A 135 -4.99 -13.30 -22.88
N GLY A 136 -4.19 -14.19 -22.28
CA GLY A 136 -2.85 -14.56 -22.73
C GLY A 136 -1.70 -14.16 -21.80
N VAL A 137 -1.90 -13.20 -20.87
CA VAL A 137 -0.81 -12.81 -19.96
C VAL A 137 -0.41 -13.91 -18.98
N ALA A 138 -1.36 -14.76 -18.58
CA ALA A 138 -1.04 -15.94 -17.77
C ALA A 138 -0.15 -16.93 -18.53
N ASP A 139 -0.32 -17.03 -19.85
CA ASP A 139 0.49 -17.88 -20.73
C ASP A 139 1.86 -17.24 -20.98
N ASP A 140 1.91 -15.91 -21.15
CA ASP A 140 3.17 -15.15 -21.25
C ASP A 140 4.01 -15.26 -19.98
N LEU A 141 3.38 -15.20 -18.79
CA LEU A 141 4.10 -15.39 -17.54
C LEU A 141 4.73 -16.78 -17.46
N GLN A 142 4.01 -17.85 -17.86
CA GLN A 142 4.59 -19.20 -17.88
C GLN A 142 5.81 -19.29 -18.80
N TYR A 143 5.78 -18.60 -19.94
CA TYR A 143 6.92 -18.52 -20.85
C TYR A 143 8.14 -17.85 -20.21
N TYR A 144 7.96 -16.69 -19.55
CA TYR A 144 9.07 -16.01 -18.86
C TYR A 144 9.64 -16.85 -17.72
N GLU A 145 8.78 -17.47 -16.92
CA GLU A 145 9.17 -18.33 -15.80
C GLU A 145 9.98 -19.55 -16.27
N ALA A 146 9.58 -20.16 -17.39
CA ALA A 146 10.29 -21.31 -17.96
C ALA A 146 11.69 -20.96 -18.48
N ILE A 147 11.90 -19.73 -18.96
CA ILE A 147 13.17 -19.30 -19.57
C ILE A 147 14.13 -18.70 -18.55
N ALA A 148 13.63 -17.89 -17.62
CA ALA A 148 14.44 -17.04 -16.77
C ALA A 148 14.04 -17.10 -15.28
N GLY A 149 13.33 -18.15 -14.84
CA GLY A 149 12.80 -18.25 -13.48
C GLY A 149 13.83 -17.99 -12.37
N SER A 150 15.04 -18.55 -12.50
CA SER A 150 16.13 -18.31 -11.53
C SER A 150 16.57 -16.85 -11.46
N GLU A 151 16.70 -16.19 -12.60
CA GLU A 151 17.05 -14.77 -12.68
C GLU A 151 15.90 -13.89 -12.19
N ILE A 152 14.65 -14.28 -12.43
CA ILE A 152 13.46 -13.61 -11.89
C ILE A 152 13.46 -13.69 -10.36
N ASP A 153 13.73 -14.86 -9.78
CA ASP A 153 13.79 -15.05 -8.33
C ASP A 153 14.87 -14.18 -7.67
N GLU A 154 16.07 -14.15 -8.26
CA GLU A 154 17.16 -13.32 -7.77
C GLU A 154 16.83 -11.83 -7.92
N LEU A 155 16.24 -11.43 -9.05
CA LEU A 155 15.85 -10.04 -9.29
C LEU A 155 14.74 -9.61 -8.34
N GLU A 156 13.77 -10.48 -8.04
CA GLU A 156 12.73 -10.23 -7.03
C GLU A 156 13.36 -10.01 -5.66
N ARG A 157 14.22 -10.93 -5.23
CA ARG A 157 14.91 -10.87 -3.94
C ARG A 157 15.67 -9.56 -3.79
N VAL A 158 16.47 -9.18 -4.80
CA VAL A 158 17.24 -7.94 -4.79
C VAL A 158 16.33 -6.71 -4.81
N SER A 159 15.27 -6.72 -5.63
CA SER A 159 14.36 -5.58 -5.75
C SER A 159 13.59 -5.33 -4.46
N ARG A 160 13.06 -6.37 -3.81
CA ARG A 160 12.37 -6.25 -2.52
C ARG A 160 13.29 -5.75 -1.41
N VAL A 161 14.56 -6.12 -1.42
CA VAL A 161 15.57 -5.60 -0.48
C VAL A 161 15.88 -4.13 -0.76
N LYS A 162 16.08 -3.75 -2.03
CA LYS A 162 16.39 -2.36 -2.42
C LYS A 162 15.23 -1.40 -2.18
N LEU A 163 14.00 -1.89 -2.33
CA LEU A 163 12.76 -1.15 -2.09
C LEU A 163 12.28 -1.27 -0.63
N ALA A 164 13.10 -1.85 0.27
CA ALA A 164 12.69 -2.02 1.64
C ALA A 164 12.54 -0.67 2.34
N VAL A 165 11.45 -0.53 3.10
CA VAL A 165 11.17 0.64 3.94
C VAL A 165 11.45 0.26 5.38
N ALA A 166 12.53 0.80 5.94
CA ALA A 166 13.12 0.33 7.20
C ALA A 166 12.21 0.52 8.42
N ASP A 167 11.45 1.61 8.39
CA ASP A 167 10.44 2.06 9.35
C ASP A 167 9.04 1.52 9.06
N ARG A 168 8.85 0.69 8.00
CA ARG A 168 7.53 0.10 7.72
C ARG A 168 7.21 -1.02 8.68
N VAL A 169 6.71 -0.66 9.85
CA VAL A 169 6.27 -1.56 10.92
C VAL A 169 5.04 -0.98 11.60
N LEU A 170 4.27 -1.83 12.26
CA LEU A 170 3.26 -1.36 13.20
C LEU A 170 3.96 -0.97 14.51
N HIS A 171 3.91 0.30 14.86
CA HIS A 171 4.51 0.86 16.07
C HIS A 171 3.58 0.67 17.29
N ASP A 172 3.90 1.36 18.39
CA ASP A 172 3.12 1.34 19.62
C ASP A 172 1.64 1.62 19.32
N ILE A 173 0.78 0.70 19.74
CA ILE A 173 -0.65 0.76 19.50
C ILE A 173 -1.31 1.42 20.71
N GLU A 174 -1.91 2.58 20.47
CA GLU A 174 -2.82 3.21 21.42
C GLU A 174 -4.26 2.84 21.04
N CYS A 175 -5.01 2.26 21.99
CA CYS A 175 -6.40 1.85 21.76
C CYS A 175 -7.28 2.20 22.97
N ASP A 176 -8.44 2.80 22.70
CA ASP A 176 -9.46 3.14 23.70
C ASP A 176 -10.52 2.03 23.86
N GLY A 177 -10.37 0.92 23.13
CA GLY A 177 -11.33 -0.19 23.08
C GLY A 177 -12.53 0.09 22.18
N ILE A 178 -12.44 1.07 21.26
CA ILE A 178 -13.50 1.40 20.29
C ILE A 178 -12.98 1.15 18.88
N HIS A 179 -13.53 0.13 18.21
CA HIS A 179 -13.25 -0.17 16.81
C HIS A 179 -14.45 0.21 15.95
N TRP A 180 -14.26 1.11 14.99
CA TRP A 180 -15.33 1.59 14.08
C TRP A 180 -16.59 2.11 14.79
N GLY A 181 -16.42 2.73 15.96
CA GLY A 181 -17.53 3.25 16.78
C GLY A 181 -18.17 2.22 17.70
N GLU A 182 -17.72 0.97 17.70
CA GLU A 182 -18.23 -0.09 18.57
C GLU A 182 -17.22 -0.44 19.66
N ARG A 183 -17.72 -0.67 20.88
CA ARG A 183 -16.89 -1.17 22.00
C ARG A 183 -16.48 -2.62 21.69
N VAL A 184 -15.18 -2.91 21.69
CA VAL A 184 -14.64 -4.25 21.46
C VAL A 184 -13.69 -4.68 22.59
N ASP A 185 -13.49 -6.00 22.71
CA ASP A 185 -12.42 -6.55 23.55
C ASP A 185 -11.12 -6.56 22.73
N CYS A 186 -10.35 -5.48 22.86
CA CYS A 186 -9.07 -5.31 22.17
C CYS A 186 -7.91 -5.52 23.14
N GLU A 187 -6.98 -6.43 22.82
CA GLU A 187 -5.81 -6.69 23.68
C GLU A 187 -4.88 -5.49 23.85
N PHE A 188 -4.98 -4.50 22.97
CA PHE A 188 -4.21 -3.25 23.01
C PHE A 188 -4.92 -2.12 23.77
N ALA A 189 -6.19 -2.31 24.14
CA ALA A 189 -6.87 -1.31 24.95
C ALA A 189 -6.30 -1.34 26.37
N ASP A 190 -6.00 -0.16 26.93
CA ASP A 190 -5.61 -0.06 28.33
C ASP A 190 -6.67 -0.77 29.20
N LYS A 191 -6.23 -1.73 30.03
CA LYS A 191 -7.11 -2.26 31.08
C LYS A 191 -7.55 -1.06 31.92
N PRO A 192 -8.86 -0.86 32.17
CA PRO A 192 -9.31 0.30 32.92
C PRO A 192 -8.62 0.33 34.28
N VAL A 193 -7.89 1.42 34.56
CA VAL A 193 -7.55 1.78 35.93
C VAL A 193 -8.88 1.85 36.68
N LYS A 194 -9.00 1.05 37.75
CA LYS A 194 -10.15 1.03 38.65
C LYS A 194 -10.64 2.46 38.86
N ALA A 195 -11.93 2.70 38.59
CA ALA A 195 -12.60 3.92 39.03
C ALA A 195 -12.35 4.06 40.54
N ALA A 196 -11.69 5.15 40.94
CA ALA A 196 -11.59 5.52 42.33
C ALA A 196 -13.01 5.81 42.86
N ALA A 197 -13.24 5.34 44.09
CA ALA A 197 -14.49 5.39 44.83
C ALA A 197 -15.03 6.81 45.03
#